data_AF-A0A7C9DS60-F1
#
_entry.id   AF-A0A7C9DS60-F1
#
_cell.length_a   1.000
_cell.length_b   1.000
_cell.length_c   1.000
_cell.angle_alpha   90.00
_cell.angle_beta   90.00
_cell.angle_gamma   90.00
#
_symmetry.space_group_name_H-M   'P 1'
#
loop_
_entity.id
_entity.type
_entity.pdbx_description
1 polymer ?
#
loop_
_entity_poly.entity_id
_entity_poly.type
_entity_poly.pdbx_seq_one_letter_code
_entity_poly.pdbx_strand_id
1 'polypeptide(L)'
;LCEWLSLRGLSVSLLDLYLCPDVNSRKNLMDEVSCGLEEAERTCNVKQLMVESFVGYLIGNGDENQNTMSLQEDKLCYEKQKSAGLTRTAASAFKFVFRDIQNLTYHYADGGNSLLSMIKSGSKGSLSKIVQQSMCLGLQHSLVPLSFRLPPRLSCDAWNGLKTHSSYLE
;
A
#
# COMPACT_ATOMS: atom_id res chain seq x y z
N LEU A 1 36.35 14.13 -11.69
CA LEU A 1 34.93 13.70 -11.59
C LEU A 1 33.98 14.90 -11.53
N CYS A 2 34.11 15.82 -10.56
CA CYS A 2 33.23 16.99 -10.45
C CYS A 2 33.23 17.87 -11.70
N GLU A 3 34.40 18.19 -12.26
CA GLU A 3 34.52 18.97 -13.50
C GLU A 3 33.81 18.30 -14.69
N TRP A 4 34.00 16.99 -14.86
CA TRP A 4 33.35 16.21 -15.92
C TRP A 4 31.83 16.19 -15.77
N LEU A 5 31.31 16.00 -14.54
CA LEU A 5 29.87 16.04 -14.27
C LEU A 5 29.27 17.43 -14.51
N SER A 6 29.99 18.50 -14.13
CA SER A 6 29.54 19.88 -14.38
C SER A 6 29.49 20.21 -15.87
N LEU A 7 30.43 19.69 -16.67
CA LEU A 7 30.44 19.88 -18.13
C LEU A 7 29.36 19.06 -18.85
N ARG A 8 29.13 17.81 -18.39
CA ARG A 8 28.17 16.92 -19.03
C ARG A 8 26.73 17.19 -18.60
N GLY A 9 26.54 17.69 -17.38
CA GLY A 9 25.23 17.89 -16.76
C GLY A 9 24.63 16.57 -16.26
N LEU A 10 23.92 16.65 -15.14
CA LEU A 10 23.04 15.59 -14.64
C LEU A 10 21.84 16.29 -14.01
N SER A 11 20.64 15.96 -14.47
CA SER A 11 19.41 16.52 -13.96
C SER A 11 18.38 15.43 -13.75
N VAL A 12 17.52 15.61 -12.76
CA VAL A 12 16.35 14.78 -12.51
C VAL A 12 15.12 15.64 -12.72
N SER A 13 14.18 15.14 -13.49
CA SER A 13 12.94 15.80 -13.86
C SER A 13 11.72 15.01 -13.39
N LEU A 14 10.52 15.58 -13.57
CA LEU A 14 9.28 14.85 -13.33
C LEU A 14 9.10 13.65 -14.27
N LEU A 15 9.73 13.67 -15.45
CA LEU A 15 9.68 12.52 -16.38
C LEU A 15 10.38 11.29 -15.80
N ASP A 16 11.42 11.50 -14.99
CA ASP A 16 12.10 10.39 -14.31
C ASP A 16 11.21 9.71 -13.25
N LEU A 17 10.24 10.43 -12.67
CA LEU A 17 9.27 9.86 -11.74
C LEU A 17 8.21 9.02 -12.44
N TYR A 18 7.89 9.32 -13.70
CA TYR A 18 6.92 8.53 -14.46
C TYR A 18 7.43 7.15 -14.87
N LEU A 19 8.75 6.91 -14.76
CA LEU A 19 9.49 5.70 -15.15
C LEU A 19 9.43 5.38 -16.65
N CYS A 20 8.24 5.33 -17.24
CA CYS A 20 8.03 5.04 -18.65
C CYS A 20 7.72 6.33 -19.44
N PRO A 21 8.35 6.55 -20.60
CA PRO A 21 8.09 7.73 -21.43
C PRO A 21 6.74 7.64 -22.14
N ASP A 22 6.25 6.44 -22.47
CA ASP A 22 5.03 6.23 -23.24
C ASP A 22 3.78 6.00 -22.36
N VAL A 23 2.63 6.47 -22.86
CA VAL A 23 1.35 6.44 -22.14
C VAL A 23 0.88 5.00 -21.89
N ASN A 24 1.12 4.09 -22.85
CA ASN A 24 0.63 2.72 -22.78
C ASN A 24 1.37 1.92 -21.70
N SER A 25 2.70 2.00 -21.66
CA SER A 25 3.52 1.38 -20.63
C SER A 25 3.22 1.95 -19.25
N ARG A 26 2.95 3.26 -19.13
CA ARG A 26 2.50 3.83 -17.85
C ARG A 26 1.16 3.26 -17.41
N LYS A 27 0.22 3.10 -18.34
CA LYS A 27 -1.07 2.47 -18.04
C LYS A 27 -0.88 1.02 -17.58
N ASN A 28 -0.11 0.23 -18.33
CA ASN A 28 0.18 -1.16 -17.98
C ASN A 28 0.87 -1.27 -16.61
N LEU A 29 1.85 -0.41 -16.33
CA LEU A 29 2.49 -0.34 -15.02
C LEU A 29 1.48 -0.09 -13.90
N MET A 30 0.58 0.89 -14.08
CA MET A 30 -0.45 1.20 -13.09
C MET A 30 -1.47 0.07 -12.92
N ASP A 31 -1.83 -0.62 -14.00
CA ASP A 31 -2.74 -1.76 -13.97
C ASP A 31 -2.08 -2.94 -13.23
N GLU A 32 -0.80 -3.23 -13.47
CA GLU A 32 -0.04 -4.27 -12.75
C GLU A 32 0.14 -3.94 -11.27
N VAL A 33 0.46 -2.69 -10.93
CA VAL A 33 0.51 -2.23 -9.54
C VAL A 33 -0.84 -2.43 -8.86
N SER A 34 -1.93 -2.00 -9.51
CA SER A 34 -3.29 -2.13 -8.96
C SER A 34 -3.66 -3.60 -8.75
N CYS A 35 -3.39 -4.47 -9.72
CA CYS A 35 -3.63 -5.91 -9.62
C CYS A 35 -2.87 -6.53 -8.45
N GLY A 36 -1.58 -6.21 -8.30
CA GLY A 36 -0.77 -6.68 -7.17
C GLY A 36 -1.32 -6.23 -5.82
N LEU A 37 -1.75 -4.97 -5.70
CA LEU A 37 -2.35 -4.45 -4.47
C LEU A 37 -3.64 -5.19 -4.10
N GLU A 38 -4.51 -5.46 -5.08
CA GLU A 38 -5.73 -6.25 -4.84
C GLU A 38 -5.41 -7.70 -4.46
N GLU A 39 -4.39 -8.31 -5.06
CA GLU A 39 -3.93 -9.66 -4.68
C GLU A 39 -3.42 -9.69 -3.24
N ALA A 40 -2.63 -8.69 -2.84
CA ALA A 40 -2.16 -8.55 -1.46
C ALA A 40 -3.34 -8.41 -0.48
N GLU A 41 -4.35 -7.61 -0.84
CA GLU A 41 -5.55 -7.42 -0.03
C GLU A 41 -6.35 -8.73 0.13
N ARG A 42 -6.64 -9.44 -0.97
CA ARG A 42 -7.34 -10.73 -0.92
C ARG A 42 -6.58 -11.74 -0.08
N THR A 43 -5.28 -11.87 -0.30
CA THR A 43 -4.41 -12.78 0.44
C THR A 43 -4.37 -12.43 1.93
N CYS A 44 -4.31 -11.14 2.26
CA CYS A 44 -4.37 -10.65 3.64
C CYS A 44 -5.69 -11.05 4.30
N ASN A 45 -6.83 -10.77 3.65
CA ASN A 45 -8.14 -11.07 4.18
C ASN A 45 -8.31 -12.58 4.44
N VAL A 46 -7.94 -13.44 3.49
CA VAL A 46 -8.00 -14.91 3.67
C VAL A 46 -7.14 -15.35 4.85
N LYS A 47 -5.89 -14.87 4.95
CA LYS A 47 -4.99 -15.25 6.05
C LYS A 47 -5.47 -14.73 7.40
N GLN A 48 -6.07 -13.54 7.46
CA GLN A 48 -6.61 -12.97 8.70
C GLN A 48 -7.80 -13.76 9.24
N LEU A 49 -8.65 -14.32 8.36
CA LEU A 49 -9.74 -15.22 8.75
C LEU A 49 -9.23 -16.52 9.40
N MET A 50 -8.01 -16.95 9.05
CA MET A 50 -7.38 -18.17 9.58
C MET A 50 -6.63 -17.94 10.90
N VAL A 51 -6.52 -16.70 11.38
CA VAL A 51 -5.90 -16.41 12.69
C VAL A 51 -6.88 -16.79 13.80
N GLU A 52 -6.40 -17.52 14.82
CA GLU A 52 -7.21 -18.11 15.91
C GLU A 52 -8.20 -17.14 16.57
N SER A 53 -7.89 -15.84 16.63
CA SER A 53 -8.79 -14.80 17.15
C SER A 53 -10.11 -14.65 16.38
N PHE A 54 -10.16 -15.07 15.11
CA PHE A 54 -11.33 -14.94 14.24
C PHE A 54 -12.06 -16.27 14.00
N VAL A 55 -11.35 -17.40 14.13
CA VAL A 55 -11.95 -18.75 14.03
C VAL A 55 -13.04 -18.95 15.10
N GLY A 56 -12.85 -18.41 16.31
CA GLY A 56 -13.88 -18.41 17.36
C GLY A 56 -15.15 -17.62 17.00
N TYR A 57 -15.05 -16.59 16.15
CA TYR A 57 -16.20 -15.82 15.64
C TYR A 57 -16.93 -16.54 14.51
N LEU A 58 -16.22 -17.26 13.64
CA LEU A 58 -16.83 -18.05 12.56
C LEU A 58 -17.57 -19.29 13.08
N ILE A 59 -17.16 -19.81 14.24
CA ILE A 59 -17.76 -20.98 14.90
C ILE A 59 -18.94 -20.59 15.82
N GLY A 60 -19.06 -19.31 16.20
CA GLY A 60 -20.04 -18.83 17.17
C GLY A 60 -21.32 -18.21 16.56
N ASN A 61 -22.44 -18.89 16.79
CA ASN A 61 -23.86 -18.48 16.74
C ASN A 61 -24.52 -18.22 15.37
N GLY A 62 -25.36 -19.18 14.99
CA GLY A 62 -26.41 -19.03 13.99
C GLY A 62 -27.65 -18.34 14.56
N ASP A 63 -27.54 -17.05 14.92
CA ASP A 63 -28.71 -16.21 15.13
C ASP A 63 -28.65 -14.99 14.22
N GLU A 64 -29.76 -14.80 13.51
CA GLU A 64 -29.97 -13.96 12.36
C GLU A 64 -29.68 -12.47 12.63
N ASN A 65 -28.82 -11.85 11.80
CA ASN A 65 -29.03 -10.46 11.43
C ASN A 65 -28.20 -10.07 10.21
N GLN A 66 -28.88 -9.67 9.13
CA GLN A 66 -28.28 -9.21 7.87
C GLN A 66 -27.50 -7.88 8.01
N ASN A 67 -27.52 -7.26 9.19
CA ASN A 67 -26.78 -6.04 9.52
C ASN A 67 -25.39 -6.30 10.14
N THR A 68 -24.95 -7.57 10.14
CA THR A 68 -23.68 -8.00 10.76
C THR A 68 -22.46 -7.72 9.87
N MET A 69 -22.60 -7.70 8.55
CA MET A 69 -21.48 -7.55 7.60
C MET A 69 -20.77 -6.19 7.70
N SER A 70 -21.52 -5.08 7.77
CA SER A 70 -20.94 -3.72 7.91
C SER A 70 -20.28 -3.50 9.27
N LEU A 71 -20.90 -4.04 10.33
CA LEU A 71 -20.37 -4.02 11.69
C LEU A 71 -19.12 -4.91 11.84
N GLN A 72 -19.01 -5.96 11.02
CA GLN A 72 -17.88 -6.88 10.96
C GLN A 72 -16.67 -6.24 10.26
N GLU A 73 -16.86 -5.48 9.18
CA GLU A 73 -15.79 -4.73 8.50
C GLU A 73 -15.18 -3.63 9.41
N ASP A 74 -16.03 -2.87 10.09
CA ASP A 74 -15.59 -1.79 11.00
C ASP A 74 -14.89 -2.34 12.25
N LYS A 75 -15.40 -3.43 12.83
CA LYS A 75 -14.77 -4.09 13.99
C LYS A 75 -13.45 -4.76 13.60
N LEU A 76 -13.38 -5.36 12.40
CA LEU A 76 -12.15 -5.94 11.87
C LEU A 76 -11.07 -4.87 11.66
N CYS A 77 -11.43 -3.67 11.15
CA CYS A 77 -10.47 -2.58 10.97
C CYS A 77 -9.87 -2.09 12.31
N TYR A 78 -10.72 -2.00 13.34
CA TYR A 78 -10.29 -1.67 14.70
C TYR A 78 -9.40 -2.76 15.34
N GLU A 79 -9.76 -4.04 15.19
CA GLU A 79 -8.99 -5.18 15.73
C GLU A 79 -7.67 -5.40 14.98
N LYS A 80 -7.63 -5.16 13.65
CA LYS A 80 -6.40 -5.17 12.84
C LYS A 80 -5.34 -4.24 13.43
N GLN A 81 -5.75 -3.14 14.04
CA GLN A 81 -4.87 -2.13 14.62
C GLN A 81 -4.37 -2.47 16.04
N LYS A 82 -5.04 -3.39 16.74
CA LYS A 82 -4.67 -3.83 18.10
C LYS A 82 -3.93 -5.16 18.14
N SER A 83 -4.10 -6.02 17.13
CA SER A 83 -3.50 -7.35 17.10
C SER A 83 -2.17 -7.38 16.35
N ALA A 84 -1.10 -7.70 17.07
CA ALA A 84 0.21 -7.98 16.49
C ALA A 84 0.18 -9.14 15.48
N GLY A 85 -0.69 -10.15 15.71
CA GLY A 85 -0.87 -11.29 14.82
C GLY A 85 -1.49 -10.89 13.47
N LEU A 86 -2.53 -10.05 13.49
CA LEU A 86 -3.17 -9.53 12.28
C LEU A 86 -2.24 -8.59 11.50
N THR A 87 -1.46 -7.77 12.20
CA THR A 87 -0.45 -6.88 11.61
C THR A 87 0.66 -7.69 10.93
N ARG A 88 1.21 -8.70 11.62
CA ARG A 88 2.23 -9.59 11.04
C ARG A 88 1.70 -10.32 9.80
N THR A 89 0.44 -10.76 9.86
CA THR A 89 -0.22 -11.42 8.73
C THR A 89 -0.32 -10.49 7.52
N ALA A 90 -0.79 -9.26 7.72
CA ALA A 90 -0.87 -8.25 6.66
C ALA A 90 0.51 -7.92 6.07
N ALA A 91 1.51 -7.70 6.92
CA ALA A 91 2.88 -7.45 6.48
C ALA A 91 3.43 -8.62 5.67
N SER A 92 3.17 -9.86 6.07
CA SER A 92 3.62 -11.06 5.36
C SER A 92 2.94 -11.24 4.00
N ALA A 93 1.65 -10.91 3.89
CA ALA A 93 0.91 -10.97 2.63
C ALA A 93 1.43 -9.90 1.64
N PHE A 94 1.67 -8.68 2.14
CA PHE A 94 2.12 -7.57 1.32
C PHE A 94 3.60 -7.68 0.89
N LYS A 95 4.45 -8.30 1.72
CA LYS A 95 5.92 -8.31 1.50
C LYS A 95 6.33 -8.83 0.12
N PHE A 96 5.69 -9.91 -0.35
CA PHE A 96 6.05 -10.52 -1.64
C PHE A 96 5.56 -9.65 -2.79
N VAL A 97 4.30 -9.23 -2.75
CA VAL A 97 3.72 -8.30 -3.73
C VAL A 97 4.52 -7.02 -3.85
N PHE A 98 4.94 -6.42 -2.72
CA PHE A 98 5.74 -5.19 -2.76
C PHE A 98 7.09 -5.39 -3.45
N ARG A 99 7.70 -6.57 -3.29
CA ARG A 99 8.94 -6.91 -4.00
C ARG A 99 8.68 -7.06 -5.50
N ASP A 100 7.55 -7.62 -5.88
CA ASP A 100 7.18 -7.76 -7.30
C ASP A 100 6.90 -6.38 -7.92
N ILE A 101 6.19 -5.50 -7.20
CA ILE A 101 6.01 -4.08 -7.56
C ILE A 101 7.36 -3.37 -7.69
N GLN A 102 8.30 -3.61 -6.76
CA GLN A 102 9.66 -3.06 -6.87
C GLN A 102 10.36 -3.49 -8.16
N ASN A 103 10.20 -4.76 -8.55
CA ASN A 103 10.79 -5.29 -9.77
C ASN A 103 10.20 -4.66 -11.04
N LEU A 104 8.93 -4.21 -11.02
CA LEU A 104 8.33 -3.47 -12.13
C LEU A 104 9.16 -2.24 -12.52
N THR A 105 9.88 -1.62 -11.57
CA THR A 105 10.78 -0.50 -11.86
C THR A 105 11.83 -0.89 -12.91
N TYR A 106 12.37 -2.10 -12.85
CA TYR A 106 13.38 -2.54 -13.82
C TYR A 106 12.78 -2.96 -15.16
N HIS A 107 11.52 -3.38 -15.18
CA HIS A 107 10.80 -3.73 -16.40
C HIS A 107 10.36 -2.50 -17.19
N TYR A 108 9.96 -1.44 -16.48
CA TYR A 108 9.27 -0.29 -17.05
C TYR A 108 10.12 0.98 -17.14
N ALA A 109 11.17 1.12 -16.32
CA ALA A 109 11.98 2.33 -16.34
C ALA A 109 12.81 2.45 -17.62
N ASP A 110 12.78 3.63 -18.21
CA ASP A 110 13.62 3.98 -19.34
C ASP A 110 15.12 3.85 -19.00
N GLY A 111 15.91 3.43 -19.98
CA GLY A 111 17.37 3.29 -19.83
C GLY A 111 18.08 4.62 -19.56
N GLY A 112 17.48 5.75 -19.98
CA GLY A 112 17.96 7.10 -19.74
C GLY A 112 17.48 7.73 -18.44
N ASN A 113 16.75 7.00 -17.59
CA ASN A 113 16.21 7.53 -16.35
C ASN A 113 17.34 7.92 -15.38
N SER A 114 17.46 9.22 -15.12
CA SER A 114 18.53 9.80 -14.31
C SER A 114 18.37 9.46 -12.83
N LEU A 115 17.13 9.42 -12.35
CA LEU A 115 16.82 9.01 -10.97
C LEU A 115 17.24 7.55 -10.71
N LEU A 116 16.91 6.64 -11.63
CA LEU A 116 17.30 5.24 -11.54
C LEU A 116 18.82 5.06 -11.64
N SER A 117 19.48 5.85 -12.49
CA SER A 117 20.95 5.86 -12.61
C SER A 117 21.64 6.28 -11.32
N MET A 118 21.09 7.26 -10.59
CA MET A 118 21.59 7.66 -9.27
C MET A 118 21.47 6.54 -8.23
N ILE A 119 20.41 5.74 -8.30
CA ILE A 119 20.19 4.62 -7.37
C ILE A 119 21.10 3.44 -7.71
N LYS A 120 21.20 3.08 -9.00
CA LYS A 120 22.08 2.00 -9.46
C LYS A 120 23.56 2.27 -9.15
N SER A 121 23.98 3.54 -9.16
CA SER A 121 25.35 3.95 -8.81
C SER A 121 25.60 4.08 -7.30
N GLY A 122 24.57 3.90 -6.45
CA GLY A 122 24.70 4.05 -5.00
C GLY A 122 24.88 5.49 -4.51
N SER A 123 24.59 6.49 -5.35
CA SER A 123 24.75 7.91 -5.01
C SER A 123 23.69 8.38 -4.01
N LYS A 124 22.42 8.41 -4.42
CA LYS A 124 21.30 8.83 -3.55
C LYS A 124 19.99 8.19 -3.98
N GLY A 125 19.25 7.70 -2.99
CA GLY A 125 17.94 7.08 -3.17
C GLY A 125 17.95 5.59 -2.89
N SER A 126 16.79 4.96 -3.02
CA SER A 126 16.63 3.50 -2.95
C SER A 126 15.44 3.09 -3.80
N LEU A 127 15.42 1.82 -4.23
CA LEU A 127 14.32 1.30 -5.05
C LEU A 127 12.96 1.52 -4.40
N SER A 128 12.85 1.30 -3.08
CA SER A 128 11.61 1.57 -2.34
C SER A 128 11.17 3.03 -2.42
N LYS A 129 12.10 3.99 -2.44
CA LYS A 129 11.76 5.42 -2.55
C LYS A 129 11.21 5.76 -3.93
N ILE A 130 11.76 5.16 -5.00
CA ILE A 130 11.17 5.30 -6.35
C ILE A 130 9.75 4.77 -6.33
N VAL A 131 9.55 3.53 -5.89
CA VAL A 131 8.23 2.91 -5.85
C VAL A 131 7.22 3.76 -5.06
N GLN A 132 7.63 4.32 -3.92
CA GLN A 132 6.79 5.21 -3.12
C GLN A 132 6.41 6.51 -3.81
N GLN A 133 7.28 7.03 -4.68
CA GLN A 133 7.06 8.28 -5.40
C GLN A 133 6.33 8.09 -6.73
N SER A 134 6.48 6.93 -7.37
CA SER A 134 5.98 6.68 -8.74
C SER A 134 4.87 5.64 -8.85
N MET A 135 4.68 4.78 -7.85
CA MET A 135 3.76 3.64 -7.93
C MET A 135 2.81 3.58 -6.72
N CYS A 136 3.30 3.15 -5.56
CA CYS A 136 2.49 2.97 -4.36
C CYS A 136 3.30 3.21 -3.09
N LEU A 137 2.65 3.75 -2.05
CA LEU A 137 3.31 4.08 -0.77
C LEU A 137 3.74 2.85 0.03
N GLY A 138 3.12 1.70 -0.23
CA GLY A 138 3.28 0.49 0.56
C GLY A 138 2.29 0.38 1.73
N LEU A 139 2.37 -0.73 2.47
CA LEU A 139 1.51 -1.02 3.61
C LEU A 139 1.71 0.01 4.75
N GLN A 140 0.69 0.83 4.97
CA GLN A 140 0.63 1.75 6.11
C GLN A 140 -0.03 1.04 7.29
N HIS A 141 0.73 0.85 8.38
CA HIS A 141 0.20 0.28 9.62
C HIS A 141 0.78 1.02 10.81
N SER A 142 0.00 1.09 11.89
CA SER A 142 0.47 1.62 13.17
C SER A 142 0.82 0.46 14.10
N LEU A 143 1.97 0.56 14.78
CA LEU A 143 2.36 -0.39 15.83
C LEU A 143 1.64 -0.11 17.15
N VAL A 144 1.00 1.05 17.27
CA VAL A 144 0.27 1.51 18.44
C VAL A 144 -1.18 1.77 18.05
N PRO A 145 -2.16 1.46 18.91
CA PRO A 145 -3.55 1.83 18.66
C PRO A 145 -3.65 3.34 18.39
N LEU A 146 -4.29 3.73 17.29
CA LEU A 146 -4.52 5.14 17.01
C LEU A 146 -5.69 5.64 17.87
N SER A 147 -5.62 6.91 18.30
CA SER A 147 -6.71 7.57 19.02
C SER A 147 -7.92 7.89 18.14
N PHE A 148 -7.85 7.55 16.85
CA PHE A 148 -8.89 7.79 15.85
C PHE A 148 -9.06 6.55 14.96
N ARG A 149 -10.24 6.41 14.38
CA ARG A 149 -10.54 5.33 13.42
C ARG A 149 -10.12 5.73 12.02
N LEU A 150 -9.56 4.79 11.28
CA LEU A 150 -9.32 4.91 9.85
C LEU A 150 -10.53 4.35 9.11
N PRO A 151 -11.04 5.02 8.06
CA PRO A 151 -12.13 4.47 7.26
C PRO A 151 -11.64 3.23 6.47
N PRO A 152 -12.53 2.26 6.19
CA PRO A 152 -12.18 1.09 5.37
C PRO A 152 -11.64 1.46 3.97
N ARG A 153 -12.10 2.59 3.42
CA ARG A 153 -11.58 3.19 2.19
C ARG A 153 -11.09 4.61 2.47
N LEU A 154 -9.86 4.91 2.07
CA LEU A 154 -9.29 6.25 2.22
C LEU A 154 -9.85 7.19 1.15
N SER A 155 -11.04 7.73 1.38
CA SER A 155 -11.65 8.79 0.55
C SER A 155 -12.14 9.93 1.42
N CYS A 156 -12.20 11.15 0.86
CA CYS A 156 -12.75 12.31 1.57
C CYS A 156 -14.16 12.02 2.11
N ASP A 157 -15.00 11.32 1.33
CA ASP A 157 -16.36 10.97 1.73
C ASP A 157 -16.38 10.00 2.91
N ALA A 158 -15.54 8.97 2.90
CA ALA A 158 -15.47 8.01 4.01
C ALA A 158 -14.94 8.67 5.29
N TRP A 159 -13.96 9.57 5.16
CA TRP A 159 -13.48 10.39 6.28
C TRP A 159 -14.55 11.34 6.83
N ASN A 160 -15.34 11.96 5.96
CA ASN A 160 -16.43 12.84 6.36
C ASN A 160 -17.56 12.06 7.06
N GLY A 161 -17.88 10.84 6.60
CA GLY A 161 -18.84 9.96 7.25
C GLY A 161 -18.42 9.55 8.67
N LEU A 162 -17.12 9.32 8.91
CA LEU A 162 -16.63 9.04 10.27
C LEU A 162 -16.80 10.25 11.22
N LYS A 163 -16.59 11.47 10.72
CA LYS A 163 -16.74 12.69 11.54
C LYS A 163 -18.18 12.90 11.97
N THR A 164 -19.14 12.71 11.06
CA THR A 164 -20.56 12.88 11.39
C THR A 164 -21.06 11.85 12.39
N HIS A 165 -20.61 10.59 12.29
CA HIS A 165 -20.99 9.56 13.27
C HIS A 165 -20.38 9.78 14.67
N SER A 166 -19.21 10.39 14.78
CA SER A 166 -18.60 10.71 16.08
C SER A 166 -19.34 11.82 16.83
N SER A 167 -20.03 12.73 16.12
CA SER A 167 -20.79 13.85 16.71
C SER A 167 -22.20 13.49 17.21
N TYR A 168 -22.70 12.27 16.96
CA TYR A 168 -24.00 11.80 17.47
C TYR A 168 -23.88 10.90 18.72
N LEU A 169 -22.67 10.69 19.23
CA LEU A 169 -22.35 9.86 20.39
C LEU A 169 -21.84 10.68 21.60
N GLU A 170 -21.86 12.00 21.51
CA GLU A 170 -21.74 12.95 22.63
C GLU A 170 -23.11 13.55 22.95
#